data_AF-A0A6A4LHI6-F1
#
_entry.id   AF-A0A6A4LHI6-F1
#
_cell.length_a   1.000
_cell.length_b   1.000
_cell.length_c   1.000
_cell.angle_alpha   90.00
_cell.angle_beta   90.00
_cell.angle_gamma   90.00
#
_symmetry.space_group_name_H-M   'P 1'
#
loop_
_entity.id
_entity.type
_entity.pdbx_description
1 polymer ?
#
loop_
_entity_poly.entity_id
_entity_poly.type
_entity_poly.pdbx_seq_one_letter_code
_entity_poly.pdbx_strand_id
1 'polypeptide(L)'
;MDVGAFVFLAAEYESPKNSLNQVSLWDAIIPSKEQAQFLIQTKNKYRFTDQGSNLRGKEYNLTLHWHVMPKTGKMFADKIVMTGFRLPEEYR
;
A
#
# COMPACT_ATOMS: atom_id res chain seq x y z
N MET A 1 14.80 -20.04 -10.36
CA MET A 1 13.33 -20.15 -10.22
C MET A 1 12.77 -18.76 -10.41
N ASP A 2 11.87 -18.57 -11.37
CA ASP A 2 11.19 -17.29 -11.58
C ASP A 2 10.12 -17.14 -10.50
N VAL A 3 10.50 -16.50 -9.40
CA VAL A 3 9.59 -16.17 -8.29
C VAL A 3 9.21 -14.72 -8.47
N GLY A 4 7.95 -14.46 -8.81
CA GLY A 4 7.42 -13.12 -8.91
C GLY A 4 7.01 -12.58 -7.55
N ALA A 5 7.07 -11.26 -7.37
CA ALA A 5 6.50 -10.58 -6.22
C ALA A 5 5.38 -9.64 -6.66
N PHE A 6 4.22 -9.72 -6.01
CA PHE A 6 3.21 -8.68 -6.09
C PHE A 6 3.45 -7.68 -4.97
N VAL A 7 3.65 -6.41 -5.32
CA VAL A 7 3.98 -5.34 -4.37
C VAL A 7 2.93 -4.25 -4.47
N PHE A 8 2.45 -3.75 -3.34
CA PHE A 8 1.51 -2.64 -3.33
C PHE A 8 1.75 -1.71 -2.14
N LEU A 9 1.60 -0.41 -2.39
CA LEU A 9 1.62 0.63 -1.38
C LEU A 9 0.18 0.94 -0.98
N ALA A 10 -0.13 0.83 0.31
CA ALA A 10 -1.44 1.15 0.84
C ALA A 10 -1.38 2.30 1.85
N ALA A 11 -2.43 3.12 1.88
CA ALA A 11 -2.74 3.94 3.04
C ALA A 11 -3.58 3.12 4.03
N GLU A 12 -3.10 3.02 5.27
CA GLU A 12 -3.74 2.27 6.35
C GLU A 12 -4.14 3.20 7.49
N TYR A 13 -5.39 3.11 7.93
CA TYR A 13 -5.93 3.94 9.00
C TYR A 13 -7.14 3.29 9.67
N GLU A 14 -7.41 3.64 10.91
CA GLU A 14 -8.57 3.14 11.65
C GLU A 14 -9.77 4.09 11.48
N SER A 15 -10.99 3.61 11.62
CA SER A 15 -12.20 4.44 11.69
C SER A 15 -13.11 3.90 12.80
N PRO A 16 -14.11 4.66 13.29
CA PRO A 16 -15.02 4.16 14.33
C PRO A 16 -15.72 2.84 13.97
N LYS A 17 -15.90 2.56 12.67
CA LYS A 17 -16.55 1.35 12.17
C LYS A 17 -15.59 0.21 11.86
N ASN A 18 -14.30 0.49 11.67
CA ASN A 18 -13.35 -0.50 11.20
C ASN A 18 -11.96 -0.24 11.78
N SER A 19 -11.43 -1.24 12.48
CA SER A 19 -10.08 -1.19 13.06
C SER A 19 -8.97 -1.21 12.01
N LEU A 20 -9.27 -1.53 10.75
CA LEU A 20 -8.31 -1.45 9.66
C LEU A 20 -8.99 -1.13 8.33
N ASN A 21 -8.83 0.11 7.87
CA ASN A 21 -9.10 0.49 6.50
C ASN A 21 -7.77 0.48 5.73
N GLN A 22 -7.76 -0.19 4.58
CA GLN A 22 -6.58 -0.31 3.73
C GLN A 22 -6.96 0.09 2.31
N VAL A 23 -6.37 1.17 1.81
CA VAL A 23 -6.60 1.69 0.46
C VAL A 23 -5.32 1.57 -0.35
N SER A 24 -5.31 0.72 -1.38
CA SER A 24 -4.18 0.64 -2.30
C SER A 24 -4.04 1.97 -3.05
N LEU A 25 -2.82 2.51 -3.06
CA LEU A 25 -2.46 3.73 -3.78
C LEU A 25 -1.70 3.42 -5.07
N TRP A 26 -0.94 2.33 -5.07
CA TRP A 26 -0.09 1.89 -6.17
C TRP A 26 0.23 0.41 -6.02
N ASP A 27 0.40 -0.29 -7.15
CA ASP A 27 0.83 -1.68 -7.20
C ASP A 27 1.70 -1.95 -8.42
N ALA A 28 2.53 -2.99 -8.31
CA ALA A 28 3.27 -3.57 -9.41
C ALA A 28 3.52 -5.07 -9.20
N ILE A 29 3.74 -5.77 -10.31
CA ILE A 29 4.28 -7.12 -10.32
C ILE A 29 5.76 -7.01 -10.67
N ILE A 30 6.62 -7.49 -9.79
CA ILE A 30 8.06 -7.62 -10.01
C ILE A 30 8.30 -9.06 -10.48
N PRO A 31 8.63 -9.29 -11.78
CA PRO A 31 8.69 -10.64 -12.33
C PRO A 31 9.90 -11.44 -11.86
N SER A 32 10.98 -10.75 -11.50
CA SER A 32 12.28 -11.32 -11.17
C SER A 32 13.06 -10.41 -10.23
N LYS A 33 14.07 -10.96 -9.55
CA LYS A 33 14.88 -10.20 -8.57
C LYS A 33 15.67 -9.08 -9.26
N GLU A 34 16.11 -9.30 -10.48
CA GLU A 34 16.90 -8.37 -11.29
C GLU A 34 16.09 -7.11 -11.64
N GLN A 35 14.76 -7.21 -11.65
CA GLN A 35 13.83 -6.11 -11.92
C GLN A 35 13.33 -5.42 -10.64
N ALA A 36 13.83 -5.79 -9.47
CA ALA A 36 13.47 -5.20 -8.19
C ALA A 36 14.19 -3.85 -7.94
N GLN A 37 13.96 -2.87 -8.82
CA GLN A 37 14.47 -1.50 -8.66
C GLN A 37 13.41 -0.61 -7.99
N PHE A 38 13.72 -0.08 -6.79
CA PHE A 38 12.72 0.57 -5.92
C PHE A 38 12.79 2.10 -5.89
N LEU A 39 13.64 2.75 -6.69
CA LEU A 39 13.59 4.21 -6.83
C LEU A 39 12.55 4.59 -7.88
N ILE A 40 11.29 4.64 -7.46
CA ILE A 40 10.15 4.95 -8.32
C ILE A 40 9.54 6.27 -7.84
N GLN A 41 9.57 7.30 -8.70
CA GLN A 41 8.82 8.53 -8.50
C GLN A 41 7.52 8.45 -9.31
N THR A 42 6.42 8.10 -8.64
CA THR A 42 5.10 7.93 -9.28
C THR A 42 4.02 8.67 -8.53
N LYS A 43 2.95 9.02 -9.24
CA LYS A 43 1.69 9.45 -8.64
C LYS A 43 0.90 8.22 -8.18
N ASN A 44 -0.11 8.44 -7.33
CA ASN A 44 -1.06 7.39 -6.98
C ASN A 44 -1.76 6.87 -8.25
N LYS A 45 -1.74 5.54 -8.42
CA LYS A 45 -2.49 4.83 -9.47
C LYS A 45 -3.98 4.79 -9.13
N TYR A 46 -4.31 4.70 -7.85
CA TYR A 46 -5.69 4.69 -7.35
C TYR A 46 -5.94 5.86 -6.40
N ARG A 47 -7.18 6.35 -6.36
CA ARG A 47 -7.55 7.49 -5.51
C ARG A 47 -7.57 7.07 -4.04
N PHE A 48 -7.02 7.92 -3.19
CA PHE A 48 -7.16 7.78 -1.75
C PHE A 48 -8.50 8.39 -1.30
N THR A 49 -9.56 7.59 -1.32
CA THR A 49 -10.92 8.00 -0.95
C THR A 49 -11.55 6.98 -0.01
N ASP A 50 -12.39 7.44 0.91
CA ASP A 50 -13.19 6.61 1.83
C ASP A 50 -14.66 7.03 1.77
N GLN A 51 -15.53 6.28 2.44
CA GLN A 51 -16.94 6.60 2.62
C GLN A 51 -17.11 7.90 3.43
N GLY A 52 -17.62 8.95 2.78
CA GLY A 52 -17.93 10.22 3.44
C GLY A 52 -16.69 11.09 3.70
N SER A 53 -16.62 11.71 4.88
CA SER A 53 -15.57 12.69 5.24
C SER A 53 -14.50 12.16 6.20
N ASN A 54 -14.41 10.85 6.40
CA ASN A 54 -13.54 10.21 7.41
C ASN A 54 -12.03 10.46 7.21
N LEU A 55 -11.64 10.93 6.03
CA LEU A 55 -10.25 11.20 5.67
C LEU A 55 -9.77 12.60 6.05
N ARG A 56 -10.66 13.55 6.38
CA ARG A 56 -10.24 14.89 6.80
C ARG A 56 -9.49 14.82 8.13
N GLY A 57 -8.35 15.49 8.20
CA GLY A 57 -7.50 15.48 9.40
C GLY A 57 -6.96 14.11 9.77
N LYS A 58 -7.10 13.10 8.89
CA LYS A 58 -6.90 11.72 9.28
C LYS A 58 -5.42 11.36 9.28
N GLU A 59 -4.97 10.79 10.39
CA GLU A 59 -3.66 10.14 10.46
C GLU A 59 -3.73 8.77 9.81
N TYR A 60 -2.70 8.46 9.03
CA TYR A 60 -2.59 7.21 8.32
C TYR A 60 -1.13 6.78 8.20
N ASN A 61 -0.94 5.48 8.00
CA ASN A 61 0.35 4.89 7.69
C ASN A 61 0.43 4.63 6.19
N LEU A 62 1.62 4.81 5.62
CA LEU A 62 1.94 4.25 4.32
C LEU A 62 2.60 2.90 4.55
N THR A 63 1.95 1.83 4.09
CA THR A 63 2.44 0.47 4.26
C THR A 63 2.72 -0.15 2.90
N LEU A 64 3.98 -0.50 2.66
CA LEU A 64 4.38 -1.25 1.47
C LEU A 64 4.33 -2.74 1.80
N HIS A 65 3.43 -3.46 1.16
CA HIS A 65 3.27 -4.90 1.27
C HIS A 65 3.89 -5.59 0.05
N TRP A 66 4.49 -6.76 0.25
CA TRP A 66 4.91 -7.62 -0.85
C TRP A 66 4.57 -9.08 -0.60
N HIS A 67 4.03 -9.73 -1.61
CA HIS A 67 3.73 -11.15 -1.62
C HIS A 67 4.65 -11.84 -2.63
N VAL A 68 5.53 -12.71 -2.14
CA VAL A 68 6.38 -13.56 -2.97
C VAL A 68 5.60 -14.83 -3.32
N MET A 69 5.29 -15.00 -4.60
CA MET A 69 4.47 -16.09 -5.13
C MET A 69 5.34 -17.06 -5.93
N PRO A 70 5.70 -18.23 -5.37
CA PRO A 70 6.35 -19.27 -6.15
C PRO A 70 5.36 -19.91 -7.12
N LYS A 71 5.87 -20.47 -8.24
CA LYS A 71 5.07 -21.25 -9.20
C LYS A 71 4.35 -22.44 -8.54
N THR A 72 4.93 -22.99 -7.47
CA THR A 72 4.33 -24.03 -6.64
C THR A 72 4.87 -23.91 -5.22
N GLY A 73 4.04 -24.19 -4.21
CA GLY A 73 4.42 -24.13 -2.80
C GLY A 73 3.83 -22.94 -2.06
N LYS A 74 4.41 -22.62 -0.89
CA LYS A 74 3.86 -21.63 0.05
C LYS A 74 4.17 -20.19 -0.38
N MET A 75 3.17 -19.33 -0.34
CA MET A 75 3.34 -17.88 -0.49
C MET A 75 3.96 -17.27 0.77
N PHE A 76 4.85 -16.30 0.59
CA PHE A 76 5.39 -15.48 1.67
C PHE A 76 4.87 -14.06 1.53
N ALA A 77 4.43 -13.46 2.63
CA ALA A 77 3.97 -12.08 2.66
C ALA A 77 4.70 -11.35 3.79
N ASP A 78 5.14 -10.13 3.50
CA ASP A 78 5.78 -9.26 4.47
C ASP A 78 5.52 -7.79 4.10
N LYS A 79 5.82 -6.87 5.01
CA LYS A 79 5.51 -5.46 4.86
C LYS A 79 6.48 -4.56 5.61
N ILE A 80 6.58 -3.32 5.14
CA ILE A 80 7.20 -2.22 5.88
C ILE A 80 6.19 -1.09 6.08
N VAL A 81 6.18 -0.54 7.29
CA VAL A 81 5.23 0.50 7.71
C VAL A 81 5.99 1.82 7.88
N MET A 82 5.49 2.87 7.25
CA MET A 82 5.92 4.25 7.45
C MET A 82 4.78 5.04 8.11
N THR A 83 5.04 5.58 9.29
CA THR A 83 4.05 6.28 10.12
C THR A 83 4.22 7.80 10.03
N GLY A 84 3.23 8.54 10.54
CA GLY A 84 3.34 10.00 10.74
C GLY A 84 2.77 10.85 9.59
N PHE A 85 1.98 10.25 8.70
CA PHE A 85 1.27 11.00 7.67
C PHE A 85 -0.08 11.47 8.19
N ARG A 86 -0.49 12.66 7.74
CA ARG A 86 -1.78 13.24 8.09
C ARG A 86 -2.37 13.98 6.89
N LEU A 87 -3.64 13.70 6.60
CA LEU A 87 -4.39 14.42 5.59
C LEU A 87 -4.84 15.80 6.10
N PRO A 88 -5.02 16.79 5.23
CA PRO A 88 -5.51 18.11 5.63
C PRO A 88 -6.96 18.04 6.13
N GLU A 89 -7.33 18.98 6.99
CA GLU A 89 -8.70 19.13 7.49
C GLU A 89 -9.65 19.66 6.39
N GLU A 90 -9.11 20.55 5.56
CA GLU A 90 -9.80 21.22 4.48
C GLU A 90 -9.09 20.96 3.15
N TYR A 91 -9.87 20.58 2.13
CA TYR A 91 -9.39 20.49 0.76
C TYR A 91 -9.56 21.86 0.10
N ARG A 92 -8.53 22.31 -0.63
CA ARG A 92 -8.59 23.53 -1.46
C ARG A 92 -9.27 23.26 -2.79
#